data_AF-A0A1V4RIE5-F1
#
_entry.id   AF-A0A1V4RIE5-F1
#
_cell.length_a   1.000
_cell.length_b   1.000
_cell.length_c   1.000
_cell.angle_alpha   90.00
_cell.angle_beta   90.00
_cell.angle_gamma   90.00
#
_symmetry.space_group_name_H-M   'P 1'
#
loop_
_entity.id
_entity.type
_entity.pdbx_description
1 polymer ?
#
loop_
_entity_poly.entity_id
_entity_poly.type
_entity_poly.pdbx_seq_one_letter_code
_entity_poly.pdbx_strand_id
1 'polypeptide(L)'
;MQRVLLNTVILSSFLVLASCGGKPVDVLTVSDGTVVTGQLQSISSGKAVVSGVTVDIPPEGRVWCKNGSTFAGVISASDGVIVSGTNSAPVDSVYIVVWGNTDIHNETFAVDAAHGWLNTGIEMQEGEMFSLRSTGTVVTETGTATPQGQEKFSSSVSLVPGATSGQLVFRTGEIQQPVAAGSTWVGKSPGSGVLMLAVNVPLEGSEESRGIYAVTVTAGTNGTGSGSVVFYPADR
;
A
#
# COMPACT_ATOMS: atom_id res chain seq x y z
N MET A 1 40.90 -4.66 -43.72
CA MET A 1 39.79 -5.61 -43.49
C MET A 1 39.38 -5.50 -42.01
N GLN A 2 38.48 -4.57 -41.67
CA GLN A 2 37.72 -4.57 -40.41
C GLN A 2 36.68 -3.44 -40.50
N ARG A 3 35.41 -3.78 -40.75
CA ARG A 3 34.29 -2.86 -40.60
C ARG A 3 33.69 -3.13 -39.23
N VAL A 4 33.78 -2.16 -38.32
CA VAL A 4 33.12 -2.19 -37.02
C VAL A 4 31.64 -1.88 -37.27
N LEU A 5 30.78 -2.86 -37.01
CA LEU A 5 29.32 -2.70 -36.95
C LEU A 5 28.97 -2.03 -35.61
N LEU A 6 28.58 -0.76 -35.67
CA LEU A 6 28.05 -0.03 -34.53
C LEU A 6 26.57 -0.43 -34.37
N ASN A 7 26.27 -1.27 -33.38
CA ASN A 7 24.90 -1.63 -33.02
C ASN A 7 24.16 -0.40 -32.49
N THR A 8 23.20 0.10 -33.26
CA THR A 8 22.23 1.10 -32.82
C THR A 8 21.25 0.45 -31.85
N VAL A 9 21.40 0.75 -30.55
CA VAL A 9 20.39 0.43 -29.53
C VAL A 9 19.22 1.39 -29.74
N ILE A 10 18.09 0.88 -30.26
CA ILE A 10 16.84 1.63 -30.38
C ILE A 10 16.16 1.61 -29.01
N LEU A 11 16.30 2.71 -28.27
CA LEU A 11 15.55 3.00 -27.06
C LEU A 11 14.08 3.24 -27.46
N SER A 12 13.23 2.22 -27.27
CA SER A 12 11.80 2.33 -27.56
C SER A 12 11.11 3.09 -26.44
N SER A 13 10.88 4.38 -26.64
CA SER A 13 10.05 5.22 -25.80
C SER A 13 8.60 4.72 -25.83
N PHE A 14 8.16 4.05 -24.77
CA PHE A 14 6.75 3.70 -24.57
C PHE A 14 5.96 4.97 -24.22
N LEU A 15 5.33 5.57 -25.23
CA LEU A 15 4.28 6.56 -25.07
C LEU A 15 3.01 5.83 -24.60
N VAL A 16 2.63 6.00 -23.32
CA VAL A 16 1.33 5.55 -22.83
C VAL A 16 0.28 6.49 -23.40
N LEU A 17 -0.39 6.06 -24.45
CA LEU A 17 -1.56 6.74 -25.01
C LEU A 17 -2.73 6.64 -24.04
N ALA A 18 -3.35 7.79 -23.78
CA ALA A 18 -4.59 7.92 -23.02
C ALA A 18 -5.68 6.98 -23.54
N SER A 19 -6.28 6.20 -22.65
CA SER A 19 -7.46 5.37 -22.94
C SER A 19 -8.73 6.15 -22.60
N CYS A 20 -9.50 6.50 -23.63
CA CYS A 20 -10.89 6.91 -23.53
C CYS A 20 -11.78 5.70 -23.18
N GLY A 21 -12.43 5.71 -22.00
CA GLY A 21 -13.70 5.00 -21.75
C GLY A 21 -13.71 3.47 -21.73
N GLY A 22 -12.55 2.79 -21.74
CA GLY A 22 -12.49 1.34 -21.58
C GLY A 22 -12.94 0.89 -20.19
N LYS A 23 -13.57 -0.30 -20.09
CA LYS A 23 -13.79 -0.95 -18.78
C LYS A 23 -12.44 -1.11 -18.07
N PRO A 24 -12.36 -0.92 -16.74
CA PRO A 24 -11.18 -1.24 -15.97
C PRO A 24 -10.70 -2.66 -16.28
N VAL A 25 -9.41 -2.83 -16.54
CA VAL A 25 -8.77 -4.13 -16.84
C VAL A 25 -7.74 -4.46 -15.80
N ASP A 26 -7.59 -5.75 -15.48
CA ASP A 26 -6.53 -6.16 -14.56
C ASP A 26 -5.19 -6.09 -15.29
N VAL A 27 -4.12 -5.88 -14.52
CA VAL A 27 -2.75 -5.72 -15.04
C VAL A 27 -1.83 -6.70 -14.33
N LEU A 28 -1.06 -7.48 -15.10
CA LEU A 28 -0.02 -8.37 -14.61
C LEU A 28 1.33 -7.94 -15.19
N THR A 29 2.26 -7.55 -14.32
CA THR A 29 3.65 -7.24 -14.67
C THR A 29 4.53 -8.43 -14.33
N VAL A 30 5.27 -8.94 -15.32
CA VAL A 30 6.17 -10.10 -15.17
C VAL A 30 7.57 -9.61 -14.81
N SER A 31 8.40 -10.52 -14.28
CA SER A 31 9.75 -10.23 -13.79
C SER A 31 10.72 -9.67 -14.84
N ASP A 32 10.45 -9.89 -16.14
CA ASP A 32 11.18 -9.34 -17.27
C ASP A 32 10.67 -7.96 -17.74
N GLY A 33 9.66 -7.42 -17.05
CA GLY A 33 9.01 -6.15 -17.37
C GLY A 33 7.84 -6.26 -18.36
N THR A 34 7.54 -7.47 -18.87
CA THR A 34 6.37 -7.69 -19.73
C THR A 34 5.09 -7.33 -18.97
N VAL A 35 4.18 -6.63 -19.65
CA VAL A 35 2.86 -6.27 -19.08
C VAL A 35 1.77 -6.99 -19.86
N VAL A 36 0.96 -7.78 -19.16
CA VAL A 36 -0.24 -8.42 -19.66
C VAL A 36 -1.44 -7.69 -19.09
N THR A 37 -2.39 -7.29 -19.94
CA THR A 37 -3.63 -6.62 -19.51
C THR A 37 -4.84 -7.45 -19.90
N GLY A 38 -5.85 -7.50 -19.05
CA GLY A 38 -7.02 -8.34 -19.29
C GLY A 38 -7.75 -8.73 -18.01
N GLN A 39 -8.77 -9.57 -18.14
CA GLN A 39 -9.43 -10.14 -16.97
C GLN A 39 -8.66 -11.37 -16.48
N LEU A 40 -8.36 -11.42 -15.18
CA LEU A 40 -7.84 -12.62 -14.53
C LEU A 40 -8.88 -13.73 -14.61
N GLN A 41 -8.48 -14.85 -15.21
CA GLN A 41 -9.32 -16.04 -15.36
C GLN A 41 -9.00 -17.06 -14.28
N SER A 42 -7.72 -17.32 -14.02
CA SER A 42 -7.29 -18.27 -12.98
C SER A 42 -5.86 -18.05 -12.54
N ILE A 43 -5.55 -18.46 -11.31
CA ILE A 43 -4.20 -18.69 -10.81
C ILE A 43 -4.13 -20.10 -10.23
N SER A 44 -3.28 -20.94 -10.78
CA SER A 44 -3.12 -22.32 -10.32
C SER A 44 -1.77 -22.88 -10.74
N SER A 45 -1.15 -23.69 -9.88
CA SER A 45 0.05 -24.48 -10.22
C SER A 45 1.20 -23.64 -10.79
N GLY A 46 1.46 -22.47 -10.19
CA GLY A 46 2.54 -21.57 -10.64
C GLY A 46 2.28 -20.86 -11.97
N LYS A 47 1.01 -20.79 -12.40
CA LYS A 47 0.60 -20.09 -13.62
C LYS A 47 -0.56 -19.14 -13.35
N ALA A 48 -0.50 -17.96 -13.93
CA ALA A 48 -1.62 -17.01 -14.03
C ALA A 48 -2.13 -16.98 -15.47
N VAL A 49 -3.45 -16.96 -15.65
CA VAL A 49 -4.10 -16.82 -16.95
C VAL A 49 -4.89 -15.51 -16.97
N VAL A 50 -4.47 -14.57 -17.82
CA VAL A 50 -5.08 -13.25 -17.97
C VAL A 50 -5.49 -13.08 -19.43
N SER A 51 -6.80 -12.97 -19.70
CA SER A 51 -7.35 -12.92 -21.06
C SER A 51 -6.79 -13.98 -22.02
N GLY A 52 -6.62 -15.22 -21.53
CA GLY A 52 -6.06 -16.34 -22.30
C GLY A 52 -4.53 -16.37 -22.43
N VAL A 53 -3.82 -15.32 -21.99
CA VAL A 53 -2.36 -15.32 -21.91
C VAL A 53 -1.93 -16.01 -20.63
N THR A 54 -1.07 -17.03 -20.77
CA THR A 54 -0.53 -17.77 -19.62
C THR A 54 0.85 -17.24 -19.26
N VAL A 55 1.04 -16.93 -17.98
CA VAL A 55 2.30 -16.41 -17.42
C VAL A 55 2.75 -17.29 -16.27
N ASP A 56 4.04 -17.62 -16.24
CA ASP A 56 4.65 -18.32 -15.11
C ASP A 56 4.83 -17.35 -13.94
N ILE A 57 4.43 -17.78 -12.75
CA ILE A 57 4.53 -17.01 -11.51
C ILE A 57 5.27 -17.82 -10.44
N PRO A 58 6.03 -17.17 -9.55
CA PRO A 58 6.59 -17.83 -8.38
C PRO A 58 5.49 -18.52 -7.54
N PRO A 59 5.82 -19.60 -6.81
CA PRO A 59 4.82 -20.35 -6.06
C PRO A 59 4.23 -19.55 -4.89
N GLU A 60 5.07 -18.79 -4.20
CA GLU A 60 4.66 -17.97 -3.07
C GLU A 60 4.52 -16.50 -3.46
N GLY A 61 3.52 -15.87 -2.87
CA GLY A 61 3.37 -14.43 -2.96
C GLY A 61 2.59 -13.87 -1.79
N ARG A 62 2.28 -12.58 -1.91
CA ARG A 62 1.62 -11.77 -0.91
C ARG A 62 0.45 -11.03 -1.52
N VAL A 63 -0.68 -11.08 -0.86
CA VAL A 63 -1.91 -10.39 -1.24
C VAL A 63 -2.13 -9.24 -0.28
N TRP A 64 -2.19 -8.03 -0.78
CA TRP A 64 -2.59 -6.85 -0.02
C TRP A 64 -4.03 -6.51 -0.36
N CYS A 65 -4.88 -6.37 0.65
CA CYS A 65 -6.29 -6.05 0.48
C CYS A 65 -6.56 -4.57 0.77
N LYS A 66 -7.62 -4.03 0.16
CA LYS A 66 -8.07 -2.63 0.33
C LYS A 66 -8.45 -2.29 1.77
N ASN A 67 -8.78 -3.30 2.58
CA ASN A 67 -9.06 -3.15 4.02
C ASN A 67 -7.80 -3.27 4.90
N GLY A 68 -6.60 -3.20 4.32
CA GLY A 68 -5.32 -3.31 5.02
C GLY A 68 -4.94 -4.72 5.48
N SER A 69 -5.72 -5.76 5.16
CA SER A 69 -5.32 -7.15 5.41
C SER A 69 -4.19 -7.54 4.47
N THR A 70 -3.28 -8.38 4.96
CA THR A 70 -2.20 -8.94 4.15
C THR A 70 -2.14 -10.45 4.33
N PHE A 71 -2.12 -11.20 3.23
CA PHE A 71 -1.97 -12.67 3.23
C PHE A 71 -0.66 -13.06 2.58
N ALA A 72 -0.08 -14.19 2.99
CA ALA A 72 1.13 -14.73 2.40
C ALA A 72 1.03 -16.25 2.22
N GLY A 73 1.70 -16.75 1.19
CA GLY A 73 1.81 -18.17 0.89
C GLY A 73 1.51 -18.48 -0.57
N VAL A 74 1.18 -19.73 -0.85
CA VAL A 74 0.81 -20.16 -2.21
C VAL A 74 -0.52 -19.52 -2.60
N ILE A 75 -0.50 -18.77 -3.70
CA ILE A 75 -1.67 -18.05 -4.20
C ILE A 75 -2.36 -18.86 -5.29
N SER A 76 -3.68 -18.95 -5.17
CA SER A 76 -4.56 -19.44 -6.22
C SER A 76 -5.72 -18.47 -6.41
N ALA A 77 -6.34 -18.51 -7.59
CA ALA A 77 -7.51 -17.72 -7.88
C ALA A 77 -8.43 -18.45 -8.84
N SER A 78 -9.71 -18.47 -8.51
CA SER A 78 -10.79 -19.01 -9.33
C SER A 78 -12.08 -18.31 -8.93
N ASP A 79 -13.03 -18.21 -9.87
CA ASP A 79 -14.37 -17.68 -9.61
C ASP A 79 -14.40 -16.31 -8.90
N GLY A 80 -13.43 -15.44 -9.24
CA GLY A 80 -13.35 -14.09 -8.69
C GLY A 80 -12.84 -14.01 -7.24
N VAL A 81 -12.28 -15.09 -6.70
CA VAL A 81 -11.71 -15.13 -5.35
C VAL A 81 -10.22 -15.46 -5.43
N ILE A 82 -9.41 -14.73 -4.66
CA ILE A 82 -8.00 -15.04 -4.41
C ILE A 82 -7.89 -15.78 -3.07
N VAL A 83 -7.15 -16.87 -3.06
CA VAL A 83 -6.86 -17.68 -1.86
C VAL A 83 -5.36 -17.71 -1.63
N SER A 84 -4.93 -17.52 -0.39
CA SER A 84 -3.53 -17.65 0.04
C SER A 84 -3.49 -18.33 1.41
N GLY A 85 -3.02 -19.58 1.43
CA GLY A 85 -3.10 -20.43 2.61
C GLY A 85 -4.56 -20.67 3.04
N THR A 86 -4.89 -20.31 4.29
CA THR A 86 -6.26 -20.39 4.84
C THR A 86 -7.07 -19.11 4.66
N ASN A 87 -6.48 -18.07 4.08
CA ASN A 87 -7.14 -16.77 3.88
C ASN A 87 -7.66 -16.66 2.46
N SER A 88 -8.77 -15.92 2.30
CA SER A 88 -9.32 -15.60 0.99
C SER A 88 -9.88 -14.19 0.96
N ALA A 89 -9.89 -13.61 -0.25
CA ALA A 89 -10.50 -12.33 -0.53
C ALA A 89 -11.10 -12.33 -1.94
N PRO A 90 -12.28 -11.73 -2.14
CA PRO A 90 -12.75 -11.35 -3.47
C PRO A 90 -11.70 -10.52 -4.22
N VAL A 91 -11.52 -10.78 -5.52
CA VAL A 91 -10.51 -10.09 -6.36
C VAL A 91 -10.69 -8.57 -6.35
N ASP A 92 -11.93 -8.07 -6.28
CA ASP A 92 -12.26 -6.63 -6.21
C ASP A 92 -11.85 -5.97 -4.89
N SER A 93 -11.70 -6.75 -3.81
CA SER A 93 -11.21 -6.30 -2.51
C SER A 93 -9.68 -6.34 -2.38
N VAL A 94 -9.00 -6.94 -3.36
CA VAL A 94 -7.54 -7.00 -3.43
C VAL A 94 -7.01 -5.70 -4.03
N TYR A 95 -5.95 -5.16 -3.43
CA TYR A 95 -5.24 -3.98 -3.90
C TYR A 95 -4.10 -4.37 -4.85
N ILE A 96 -3.27 -5.34 -4.45
CA ILE A 96 -2.14 -5.83 -5.22
C ILE A 96 -1.78 -7.24 -4.78
N VAL A 97 -1.29 -8.05 -5.72
CA VAL A 97 -0.63 -9.32 -5.41
C VAL A 97 0.79 -9.26 -5.91
N VAL A 98 1.75 -9.63 -5.07
CA VAL A 98 3.19 -9.62 -5.36
C VAL A 98 3.74 -11.02 -5.18
N TRP A 99 4.41 -11.56 -6.18
CA TRP A 99 5.16 -12.83 -6.10
C TRP A 99 6.66 -12.56 -6.24
N GLY A 100 7.47 -13.40 -5.60
CA GLY A 100 8.93 -13.24 -5.56
C GLY A 100 9.39 -12.69 -4.22
N ASN A 101 10.05 -11.52 -4.21
CA ASN A 101 10.44 -10.88 -2.96
C ASN A 101 9.20 -10.34 -2.22
N THR A 102 8.79 -11.03 -1.17
CA THR A 102 7.59 -10.70 -0.39
C THR A 102 7.89 -10.46 1.08
N ASP A 103 9.14 -10.10 1.39
CA ASP A 103 9.55 -9.75 2.74
C ASP A 103 8.70 -8.58 3.24
N ILE A 104 8.26 -8.70 4.50
CA ILE A 104 7.53 -7.66 5.20
C ILE A 104 8.08 -7.43 6.58
N HIS A 105 8.01 -6.18 7.01
CA HIS A 105 8.03 -5.79 8.41
C HIS A 105 6.59 -5.77 8.94
N ASN A 106 6.35 -6.36 10.12
CA ASN A 106 5.05 -6.29 10.77
C ASN A 106 5.21 -6.05 12.26
N GLU A 107 4.80 -4.87 12.71
CA GLU A 107 5.01 -4.43 14.09
C GLU A 107 3.85 -3.55 14.57
N THR A 108 3.61 -3.53 15.88
CA THR A 108 2.59 -2.69 16.50
C THR A 108 3.23 -1.62 17.37
N PHE A 109 2.83 -0.37 17.14
CA PHE A 109 3.34 0.80 17.82
C PHE A 109 2.26 1.43 18.70
N ALA A 110 2.68 2.00 19.83
CA ALA A 110 1.85 2.83 20.68
C ALA A 110 2.05 4.30 20.30
N VAL A 111 1.07 4.89 19.60
CA VAL A 111 1.09 6.29 19.19
C VAL A 111 0.33 7.12 20.22
N ASP A 112 1.06 7.87 21.03
CA ASP A 112 0.51 8.67 22.12
C ASP A 112 0.08 10.05 21.61
N ALA A 113 -1.15 10.48 21.94
CA ALA A 113 -1.66 11.80 21.57
C ALA A 113 -0.98 12.96 22.30
N ALA A 114 -0.33 12.70 23.44
CA ALA A 114 0.43 13.71 24.18
C ALA A 114 1.82 13.97 23.58
N HIS A 115 2.28 13.10 22.68
CA HIS A 115 3.58 13.19 22.03
C HIS A 115 3.42 13.57 20.56
N GLY A 116 4.45 14.20 19.99
CA GLY A 116 4.50 14.51 18.57
C GLY A 116 4.69 13.26 17.70
N TRP A 117 5.57 13.37 16.71
CA TRP A 117 5.82 12.28 15.78
C TRP A 117 6.57 11.12 16.43
N LEU A 118 5.96 9.94 16.42
CA LEU A 118 6.62 8.68 16.74
C LEU A 118 7.43 8.19 15.54
N ASN A 119 8.73 8.00 15.74
CA ASN A 119 9.61 7.31 14.80
C ASN A 119 9.43 5.79 14.96
N THR A 120 9.06 5.09 13.88
CA THR A 120 8.84 3.63 13.90
C THR A 120 10.12 2.80 13.68
N GLY A 121 11.20 3.43 13.20
CA GLY A 121 12.41 2.75 12.73
C GLY A 121 12.26 2.02 11.39
N ILE A 122 11.08 2.03 10.79
CA ILE A 122 10.81 1.39 9.49
C ILE A 122 11.25 2.33 8.39
N GLU A 123 12.35 1.99 7.71
CA GLU A 123 12.80 2.68 6.51
C GLU A 123 11.93 2.31 5.32
N MET A 124 11.35 3.32 4.67
CA MET A 124 10.53 3.15 3.47
C MET A 124 11.25 3.72 2.24
N GLN A 125 11.04 3.10 1.09
CA GLN A 125 11.34 3.68 -0.21
C GLN A 125 10.05 4.14 -0.88
N GLU A 126 10.16 5.19 -1.70
CA GLU A 126 9.05 5.65 -2.53
C GLU A 126 8.46 4.50 -3.35
N GLY A 127 7.13 4.36 -3.29
CA GLY A 127 6.41 3.31 -3.99
C GLY A 127 6.22 2.01 -3.22
N GLU A 128 6.98 1.72 -2.16
CA GLU A 128 6.81 0.50 -1.36
C GLU A 128 5.41 0.38 -0.76
N MET A 129 4.91 -0.84 -0.60
CA MET A 129 3.56 -1.07 -0.08
C MET A 129 3.59 -1.11 1.44
N PHE A 130 2.61 -0.47 2.06
CA PHE A 130 2.34 -0.73 3.47
C PHE A 130 0.86 -0.56 3.79
N SER A 131 0.47 -1.07 4.95
CA SER A 131 -0.83 -0.89 5.54
C SER A 131 -0.72 -0.50 7.00
N LEU A 132 -1.68 0.30 7.45
CA LEU A 132 -1.87 0.70 8.83
C LEU A 132 -3.21 0.16 9.29
N ARG A 133 -3.22 -0.46 10.46
CA ARG A 133 -4.45 -0.81 11.19
C ARG A 133 -4.35 -0.26 12.58
N SER A 134 -5.28 0.62 12.93
CA SER A 134 -5.22 1.34 14.19
C SER A 134 -6.50 1.19 14.99
N THR A 135 -6.33 1.06 16.29
CA THR A 135 -7.41 0.98 17.27
C THR A 135 -7.06 1.82 18.49
N GLY A 136 -8.03 2.00 19.37
CA GLY A 136 -7.87 2.79 20.59
C GLY A 136 -8.65 4.09 20.52
N THR A 137 -8.37 4.96 21.47
CA THR A 137 -9.13 6.20 21.67
C THR A 137 -8.23 7.21 22.35
N VAL A 138 -8.35 8.45 21.92
CA VAL A 138 -7.65 9.60 22.51
C VAL A 138 -8.67 10.66 22.91
N VAL A 139 -8.26 11.53 23.81
CA VAL A 139 -8.97 12.77 24.13
C VAL A 139 -8.13 13.91 23.58
N THR A 140 -8.78 14.84 22.89
CA THR A 140 -8.22 16.08 22.36
C THR A 140 -9.03 17.26 22.90
N GLU A 141 -8.59 18.49 22.62
CA GLU A 141 -9.33 19.72 22.97
C GLU A 141 -10.78 19.72 22.46
N THR A 142 -11.03 19.04 21.34
CA THR A 142 -12.36 18.98 20.70
C THR A 142 -13.18 17.79 21.18
N GLY A 143 -12.64 16.93 22.06
CA GLY A 143 -13.32 15.80 22.68
C GLY A 143 -12.64 14.45 22.41
N THR A 144 -13.40 13.36 22.53
CA THR A 144 -12.89 12.00 22.31
C THR A 144 -12.83 11.66 20.82
N ALA A 145 -11.74 11.05 20.36
CA ALA A 145 -11.54 10.64 18.97
C ALA A 145 -11.10 9.17 18.87
N THR A 146 -11.54 8.52 17.80
CA THR A 146 -10.96 7.24 17.32
C THR A 146 -9.87 7.55 16.30
N PRO A 147 -9.07 6.57 15.83
CA PRO A 147 -8.08 6.83 14.79
C PRO A 147 -8.65 7.42 13.50
N GLN A 148 -9.95 7.26 13.22
CA GLN A 148 -10.64 7.91 12.10
C GLN A 148 -10.79 9.44 12.28
N GLY A 149 -10.50 9.92 13.49
CA GLY A 149 -10.72 11.29 13.94
C GLY A 149 -12.13 11.49 14.46
N GLN A 150 -12.50 12.75 14.66
CA GLN A 150 -13.83 13.13 15.14
C GLN A 150 -14.80 13.35 13.99
N GLU A 151 -16.01 12.80 14.12
CA GLU A 151 -17.08 12.96 13.12
C GLU A 151 -17.73 14.35 13.12
N LYS A 152 -17.62 15.11 14.22
CA LYS A 152 -18.21 16.46 14.33
C LYS A 152 -17.22 17.54 13.92
N PHE A 153 -17.73 18.61 13.30
CA PHE A 153 -16.99 19.79 12.88
C PHE A 153 -16.10 20.31 14.02
N SER A 154 -14.83 19.97 13.93
CA SER A 154 -13.78 20.60 14.71
C SER A 154 -13.54 21.98 14.07
N SER A 155 -13.82 23.05 14.81
CA SER A 155 -13.41 24.41 14.45
C SER A 155 -11.92 24.65 14.68
N SER A 156 -11.16 23.64 15.14
CA SER A 156 -9.72 23.74 15.34
C SER A 156 -8.97 23.61 14.01
N VAL A 157 -7.86 24.36 13.90
CA VAL A 157 -6.99 24.36 12.72
C VAL A 157 -6.30 22.99 12.64
N SER A 158 -6.70 22.16 11.69
CA SER A 158 -6.01 20.91 11.42
C SER A 158 -4.61 21.21 10.88
N LEU A 159 -3.58 20.61 11.48
CA LEU A 159 -2.19 20.76 11.04
C LEU A 159 -1.90 19.96 9.76
N VAL A 160 -2.75 18.96 9.46
CA VAL A 160 -2.61 18.07 8.31
C VAL A 160 -3.79 18.28 7.34
N PRO A 161 -3.54 18.68 6.08
CA PRO A 161 -4.59 18.84 5.08
C PRO A 161 -5.45 17.58 4.94
N GLY A 162 -6.77 17.73 5.06
CA GLY A 162 -7.73 16.63 4.92
C GLY A 162 -7.87 15.73 6.16
N ALA A 163 -7.07 15.91 7.21
CA ALA A 163 -7.24 15.21 8.48
C ALA A 163 -8.18 15.98 9.42
N THR A 164 -8.91 15.25 10.26
CA THR A 164 -9.73 15.80 11.35
C THR A 164 -8.98 15.72 12.69
N SER A 165 -9.44 16.46 13.70
CA SER A 165 -8.85 16.41 15.05
C SER A 165 -8.86 14.99 15.61
N GLY A 166 -7.73 14.57 16.18
CA GLY A 166 -7.51 13.25 16.74
C GLY A 166 -7.29 12.14 15.70
N GLN A 167 -7.34 12.43 14.40
CA GLN A 167 -7.13 11.42 13.36
C GLN A 167 -5.69 10.91 13.36
N LEU A 168 -5.48 9.62 13.13
CA LEU A 168 -4.14 9.08 12.87
C LEU A 168 -3.62 9.63 11.54
N VAL A 169 -2.39 10.14 11.56
CA VAL A 169 -1.64 10.59 10.38
C VAL A 169 -0.29 9.90 10.32
N PHE A 170 0.29 9.84 9.13
CA PHE A 170 1.64 9.37 8.92
C PHE A 170 2.42 10.27 7.97
N ARG A 171 3.74 10.10 7.92
CA ARG A 171 4.60 10.60 6.85
C ARG A 171 5.80 9.67 6.69
N THR A 172 6.48 9.75 5.55
CA THR A 172 7.68 8.97 5.25
C THR A 172 8.84 9.92 5.01
N GLY A 173 9.74 10.03 5.99
CA GLY A 173 10.77 11.08 6.04
C GLY A 173 10.26 12.39 6.63
N GLU A 174 11.19 13.24 7.08
CA GLU A 174 10.87 14.46 7.85
C GLU A 174 10.27 15.60 7.00
N ILE A 175 10.62 15.66 5.72
CA ILE A 175 10.26 16.78 4.81
C ILE A 175 8.92 16.52 4.10
N GLN A 176 8.44 15.26 4.09
CA GLN A 176 7.24 14.90 3.36
C GLN A 176 5.97 15.42 4.03
N GLN A 177 4.98 15.76 3.20
CA GLN A 177 3.67 16.18 3.66
C GLN A 177 2.97 15.01 4.38
N PRO A 178 2.43 15.24 5.59
CA PRO A 178 1.63 14.24 6.28
C PRO A 178 0.40 13.81 5.50
N VAL A 179 0.01 12.55 5.67
CA VAL A 179 -1.15 11.92 5.05
C VAL A 179 -2.10 11.43 6.15
N ALA A 180 -3.39 11.67 5.95
CA ALA A 180 -4.45 11.14 6.80
C ALA A 180 -4.59 9.61 6.62
N ALA A 181 -4.39 8.85 7.69
CA ALA A 181 -4.52 7.39 7.68
C ALA A 181 -5.91 6.91 8.11
N GLY A 182 -6.41 7.43 9.23
CA GLY A 182 -7.62 6.89 9.84
C GLY A 182 -7.41 5.56 10.58
N SER A 183 -8.49 4.78 10.73
CA SER A 183 -8.46 3.44 11.36
C SER A 183 -7.80 2.37 10.47
N THR A 184 -7.81 2.59 9.17
CA THR A 184 -7.25 1.66 8.19
C THR A 184 -6.72 2.44 7.01
N TRP A 185 -5.48 2.18 6.64
CA TRP A 185 -4.85 2.73 5.45
C TRP A 185 -4.10 1.63 4.72
N VAL A 186 -4.08 1.66 3.39
CA VAL A 186 -3.25 0.80 2.55
C VAL A 186 -2.88 1.54 1.28
N GLY A 187 -1.63 1.39 0.86
CA GLY A 187 -1.16 2.04 -0.34
C GLY A 187 0.36 2.03 -0.46
N LYS A 188 0.82 2.83 -1.42
CA LYS A 188 2.24 3.02 -1.70
C LYS A 188 2.79 4.17 -0.84
N SER A 189 4.03 4.01 -0.40
CA SER A 189 4.78 5.07 0.26
C SER A 189 4.90 6.29 -0.66
N PRO A 190 4.47 7.49 -0.22
CA PRO A 190 4.53 8.70 -1.04
C PRO A 190 5.95 9.28 -1.16
N GLY A 191 6.92 8.76 -0.41
CA GLY A 191 8.31 9.16 -0.49
C GLY A 191 9.24 8.17 0.22
N SER A 192 10.51 8.53 0.29
CA SER A 192 11.54 7.71 0.96
C SER A 192 11.91 8.28 2.34
N GLY A 193 12.32 7.39 3.24
CA GLY A 193 12.76 7.69 4.60
C GLY A 193 11.94 6.97 5.66
N VAL A 194 12.24 7.25 6.93
CA VAL A 194 11.60 6.61 8.07
C VAL A 194 10.10 6.90 8.11
N LEU A 195 9.28 5.87 8.27
CA LEU A 195 7.85 6.00 8.56
C LEU A 195 7.66 6.59 9.96
N MET A 196 6.96 7.71 10.03
CA MET A 196 6.58 8.35 11.29
C MET A 196 5.05 8.37 11.43
N LEU A 197 4.57 8.19 12.66
CA LEU A 197 3.15 8.18 13.00
C LEU A 197 2.85 9.28 14.02
N ALA A 198 1.68 9.89 13.95
CA ALA A 198 1.23 10.86 14.95
C ALA A 198 -0.30 10.90 15.06
N VAL A 199 -0.79 11.43 16.17
CA VAL A 199 -2.19 11.85 16.29
C VAL A 199 -2.29 13.30 15.84
N ASN A 200 -3.25 13.61 14.97
CA ASN A 200 -3.48 14.98 14.50
C ASN A 200 -4.15 15.82 15.59
N VAL A 201 -3.34 16.36 16.51
CA VAL A 201 -3.76 17.28 17.58
C VAL A 201 -3.13 18.65 17.38
N PRO A 202 -3.76 19.74 17.87
CA PRO A 202 -3.12 21.04 17.94
C PRO A 202 -1.82 20.94 18.76
N LEU A 203 -0.76 21.56 18.23
CA LEU A 203 0.66 21.64 18.64
C LEU A 203 1.12 20.87 19.91
N GLU A 204 2.35 20.36 19.81
CA GLU A 204 3.09 19.67 20.88
C GLU A 204 2.99 20.42 22.23
N GLY A 205 2.50 19.75 23.26
CA GLY A 205 2.37 20.30 24.61
C GLY A 205 1.01 20.90 25.00
N SER A 206 -0.06 20.71 24.20
CA SER A 206 -1.42 20.95 24.71
C SER A 206 -1.71 19.97 25.86
N GLU A 207 -1.87 20.48 27.09
CA GLU A 207 -2.14 19.67 28.29
C GLU A 207 -3.44 18.85 28.20
N GLU A 208 -4.23 19.05 27.14
CA GLU A 208 -5.53 18.44 26.92
C GLU A 208 -5.48 17.14 26.10
N SER A 209 -4.39 16.89 25.36
CA SER A 209 -4.28 15.72 24.48
C SER A 209 -3.71 14.50 25.22
N ARG A 210 -4.47 13.41 25.29
CA ARG A 210 -4.07 12.18 26.02
C ARG A 210 -4.67 10.91 25.42
N GLY A 211 -4.04 9.78 25.74
CA GLY A 211 -4.47 8.46 25.28
C GLY A 211 -3.58 7.95 24.14
N ILE A 212 -3.80 6.69 23.75
CA ILE A 212 -2.90 5.97 22.87
C ILE A 212 -3.71 5.27 21.78
N TYR A 213 -3.18 5.30 20.56
CA TYR A 213 -3.56 4.37 19.51
C TYR A 213 -2.57 3.21 19.44
N ALA A 214 -3.10 1.99 19.33
CA ALA A 214 -2.32 0.83 18.94
C ALA A 214 -2.37 0.74 17.41
N VAL A 215 -1.23 0.93 16.75
CA VAL A 215 -1.11 0.96 15.28
C VAL A 215 -0.25 -0.19 14.81
N THR A 216 -0.86 -1.18 14.17
CA THR A 216 -0.13 -2.23 13.46
C THR A 216 0.26 -1.72 12.08
N VAL A 217 1.56 -1.76 11.80
CA VAL A 217 2.16 -1.45 10.50
C VAL A 217 2.56 -2.76 9.86
N THR A 218 2.11 -3.01 8.64
CA THR A 218 2.66 -4.04 7.77
C THR A 218 3.28 -3.34 6.56
N ALA A 219 4.59 -3.42 6.36
CA ALA A 219 5.31 -2.75 5.28
C ALA A 219 6.16 -3.75 4.50
N GLY A 220 6.30 -3.57 3.19
CA GLY A 220 7.17 -4.41 2.37
C GLY A 220 7.25 -3.94 0.93
N THR A 221 7.93 -4.72 0.11
CA THR A 221 8.12 -4.33 -1.29
C THR A 221 6.78 -4.30 -2.03
N ASN A 222 6.64 -3.36 -2.95
CA ASN A 222 5.53 -3.30 -3.90
C ASN A 222 5.75 -4.20 -5.13
N GLY A 223 6.82 -5.00 -5.13
CA GLY A 223 7.24 -5.79 -6.28
C GLY A 223 7.81 -4.99 -7.45
N THR A 224 8.15 -3.69 -7.30
CA THR A 224 8.85 -2.94 -8.36
C THR A 224 10.33 -3.26 -8.32
N GLY A 225 10.81 -4.00 -9.33
CA GLY A 225 12.20 -4.39 -9.48
C GLY A 225 12.34 -5.69 -10.29
N SER A 226 13.56 -5.98 -10.76
CA SER A 226 13.82 -7.24 -11.49
C SER A 226 13.57 -8.44 -10.58
N GLY A 227 12.71 -9.37 -11.01
CA GLY A 227 12.50 -10.64 -10.31
C GLY A 227 11.15 -10.80 -9.59
N SER A 228 10.31 -9.78 -9.54
CA SER A 228 8.95 -9.91 -8.98
C SER A 228 7.90 -10.02 -10.10
N VAL A 229 6.82 -10.73 -9.82
CA VAL A 229 5.60 -10.70 -10.64
C VAL A 229 4.53 -9.99 -9.84
N VAL A 230 3.80 -9.07 -10.47
CA VAL A 230 2.85 -8.20 -9.76
C VAL A 230 1.52 -8.15 -10.49
N PHE A 231 0.44 -8.42 -9.78
CA PHE A 231 -0.92 -8.33 -10.27
C PHE A 231 -1.67 -7.17 -9.60
N TYR A 232 -2.24 -6.31 -10.42
CA TYR A 232 -3.12 -5.21 -10.03
C TYR A 232 -4.54 -5.52 -10.52
N PRO A 233 -5.45 -5.92 -9.64
CA PRO A 233 -6.86 -6.07 -9.99
C PRO A 233 -7.44 -4.73 -10.46
N ALA A 234 -8.35 -4.77 -11.42
CA ALA A 234 -9.10 -3.59 -11.80
C ALA A 234 -10.03 -3.16 -10.67
N ASP A 235 -10.20 -1.84 -10.48
CA ASP A 235 -11.29 -1.32 -9.66
C ASP A 235 -12.61 -1.53 -10.41
N ARG A 236 -13.38 -2.54 -9.97
CA ARG A 236 -14.67 -2.94 -10.55
C ARG A 236 -15.84 -2.36 -9.79
#